data_AF-A0A1V5BXC1-F1
#
_entry.id   AF-A0A1V5BXC1-F1
#
_cell.length_a   1.000
_cell.length_b   1.000
_cell.length_c   1.000
_cell.angle_alpha   90.00
_cell.angle_beta   90.00
_cell.angle_gamma   90.00
#
_symmetry.space_group_name_H-M   'P 1'
#
loop_
_entity.id
_entity.type
_entity.pdbx_description
1 polymer ?
#
loop_
_entity_poly.entity_id
_entity_poly.type
_entity_poly.pdbx_seq_one_letter_code
_entity_poly.pdbx_strand_id
1 'polypeptide(L)' 'MELYLQITLKCPRCKKEFGMNVKKLIPSGSLRCFACGTVTPFSEEKTRKMQDRVRELEVMIDDMRENFF' A
#
# COMPACT_ATOMS: atom_id res chain seq x y z
N MET A 1 3.23 0.32 -17.13
CA MET A 1 4.43 0.53 -16.27
C MET A 1 4.06 0.07 -14.86
N GLU A 2 4.97 -0.49 -14.07
CA GLU A 2 4.64 -0.83 -12.68
C GLU A 2 5.07 0.29 -11.73
N LEU A 3 4.10 1.06 -11.20
CA LEU A 3 4.37 1.97 -10.08
C LEU A 3 4.71 1.17 -8.83
N TYR A 4 5.89 1.43 -8.29
CA TYR A 4 6.33 0.90 -7.00
C TYR A 4 6.15 1.97 -5.91
N LEU A 5 5.02 1.92 -5.22
CA LEU A 5 4.74 2.77 -4.07
C LEU A 5 5.00 1.96 -2.79
N GLN A 6 5.83 2.50 -1.90
CA GLN A 6 6.14 1.89 -0.61
C GLN A 6 5.61 2.76 0.52
N ILE A 7 4.97 2.14 1.51
CA ILE A 7 4.61 2.77 2.78
C ILE A 7 5.43 2.17 3.92
N THR A 8 5.80 2.99 4.88
CA THR A 8 6.41 2.55 6.12
C THR A 8 5.33 2.31 7.16
N LEU A 9 5.22 1.08 7.62
CA LEU A 9 4.30 0.69 8.68
C LEU A 9 5.03 0.50 9.99
N LYS A 10 4.39 0.88 11.08
CA LYS A 10 4.90 0.71 12.45
C LYS A 10 4.09 -0.34 13.19
N CYS A 11 4.77 -1.37 13.70
CA CYS A 11 4.10 -2.40 14.50
C CYS A 11 3.55 -1.78 15.79
N PRO A 12 2.25 -1.95 16.13
CA PRO A 12 1.68 -1.37 17.34
C PRO A 12 2.29 -1.97 18.62
N ARG A 13 2.76 -3.22 18.57
CA ARG A 13 3.35 -3.96 19.71
C ARG A 13 4.83 -3.64 19.92
N CYS A 14 5.70 -3.99 18.96
CA CYS A 14 7.15 -3.87 19.13
C CYS A 14 7.75 -2.56 18.57
N LYS A 15 6.92 -1.68 18.00
CA LYS A 15 7.30 -0.39 17.41
C LYS A 15 8.31 -0.42 16.26
N LYS A 16 8.77 -1.61 15.83
CA LYS A 16 9.60 -1.74 14.64
C LYS A 16 8.85 -1.30 13.40
N GLU A 17 9.59 -0.66 12.52
CA GLU A 17 9.11 -0.12 11.26
C GLU A 17 9.54 -1.03 10.12
N PHE A 18 8.68 -1.15 9.11
CA PHE A 18 8.97 -1.95 7.93
C PHE A 18 8.24 -1.41 6.71
N GLY A 19 8.93 -1.47 5.58
CA GLY A 19 8.39 -1.10 4.29
C GLY A 19 7.43 -2.15 3.76
N MET A 20 6.35 -1.70 3.13
CA MET A 20 5.43 -2.55 2.41
C MET A 20 5.01 -1.88 1.11
N ASN A 21 4.98 -2.65 0.03
CA ASN A 21 4.43 -2.18 -1.24
C ASN A 21 2.91 -1.97 -1.09
N VAL A 22 2.42 -0.81 -1.49
CA VAL A 22 1.01 -0.42 -1.40
C VAL A 22 0.10 -1.38 -2.17
N LYS A 23 0.56 -1.96 -3.29
CA LYS A 23 -0.19 -2.97 -4.05
C LYS A 23 -0.47 -4.25 -3.26
N LYS A 24 0.28 -4.52 -2.20
CA LYS A 24 0.07 -5.66 -1.29
C LYS A 24 -0.97 -5.38 -0.20
N LEU A 25 -1.48 -4.15 -0.10
CA LEU A 25 -2.63 -3.86 0.75
C LEU A 25 -3.88 -4.46 0.11
N ILE A 26 -4.53 -5.37 0.82
CA ILE A 26 -5.78 -6.01 0.40
C ILE A 26 -6.88 -5.60 1.39
N PRO A 27 -8.07 -5.18 0.94
CA PRO A 27 -9.21 -4.92 1.82
C PRO A 27 -9.50 -6.15 2.69
N SER A 28 -9.77 -5.94 3.97
CA SER A 28 -9.96 -7.02 4.95
C SER A 28 -8.74 -7.96 5.12
N GLY A 29 -7.60 -7.61 4.51
CA GLY A 29 -6.33 -8.29 4.71
C GLY A 29 -5.73 -8.01 6.09
N SER A 30 -4.68 -8.74 6.41
CA SER A 30 -3.92 -8.51 7.64
C SER A 30 -2.43 -8.61 7.37
N LEU A 31 -1.65 -8.04 8.28
CA LEU A 31 -0.20 -8.03 8.20
C LEU A 31 0.40 -8.64 9.46
N ARG A 32 1.29 -9.61 9.25
CA ARG A 32 2.10 -10.18 10.32
C ARG A 32 3.42 -9.41 10.43
N CYS A 33 3.68 -8.85 11.61
CA CYS A 33 4.96 -8.21 11.91
C CYS A 33 6.09 -9.25 11.86
N PHE A 34 7.10 -8.98 11.04
CA PHE A 34 8.26 -9.86 10.85
C PHE A 34 9.07 -10.10 12.14
N ALA A 35 9.04 -9.16 13.08
CA ALA A 35 9.90 -9.20 14.26
C ALA A 35 9.26 -9.81 15.50
N CYS A 36 7.96 -9.61 15.71
CA CYS A 36 7.27 -10.08 16.93
C CYS A 36 6.03 -10.93 16.64
N GLY A 37 5.74 -11.21 15.36
CA GLY A 37 4.63 -12.07 14.95
C GLY A 37 3.24 -11.49 15.12
N THR A 38 3.10 -10.27 15.68
CA THR A 38 1.79 -9.60 15.83
C THR A 38 1.10 -9.45 14.49
N VAL A 39 -0.15 -9.92 14.43
CA VAL A 39 -1.03 -9.74 13.27
C VAL A 39 -1.86 -8.48 13.50
N THR A 40 -1.89 -7.59 12.52
CA THR A 40 -2.70 -6.37 12.54
C THR A 40 -3.59 -6.34 11.30
N PRO A 41 -4.93 -6.33 11.44
CA PRO A 41 -5.83 -6.22 10.32
C PRO A 41 -5.72 -4.82 9.69
N PHE A 42 -5.92 -4.75 8.38
CA PHE A 42 -6.06 -3.48 7.70
C PHE A 42 -7.49 -2.96 7.84
N SER A 43 -7.64 -1.63 7.91
CA SER A 43 -8.96 -1.01 7.83
C SER A 43 -9.47 -1.12 6.40
N GLU A 44 -10.59 -1.80 6.22
CA GLU A 44 -11.20 -2.05 4.91
C GLU A 44 -11.45 -0.75 4.13
N GLU A 45 -12.03 0.25 4.80
CA GLU A 45 -12.30 1.57 4.22
C GLU A 45 -11.01 2.29 3.80
N LYS A 46 -10.01 2.35 4.67
CA LYS A 46 -8.74 3.04 4.38
C LYS A 46 -7.96 2.34 3.27
N THR A 47 -7.97 1.01 3.25
CA THR A 47 -7.31 0.22 2.22
C THR A 47 -7.96 0.42 0.85
N ARG A 48 -9.30 0.41 0.77
CA ARG A 48 -10.01 0.72 -0.48
C ARG A 48 -9.65 2.11 -1.00
N LYS A 49 -9.77 3.14 -0.15
CA LYS A 49 -9.38 4.51 -0.50
C LYS A 49 -7.94 4.58 -1.03
N MET A 50 -7.01 3.87 -0.41
CA MET A 50 -5.61 3.85 -0.88
C MET A 50 -5.47 3.20 -2.26
N GLN A 51 -6.14 2.06 -2.49
CA GLN A 51 -6.10 1.37 -3.78
C GLN A 51 -6.70 2.23 -4.90
N ASP A 52 -7.81 2.90 -4.66
CA ASP A 52 -8.44 3.81 -5.62
C ASP A 52 -7.48 4.94 -6.01
N ARG A 53 -6.80 5.56 -5.04
CA ARG A 53 -5.80 6.61 -5.30
C ARG A 53 -4.60 6.12 -6.08
N VAL A 54 -4.11 4.90 -5.81
CA VAL A 54 -3.01 4.31 -6.60
C VAL A 54 -3.44 4.08 -8.04
N ARG A 55 -4.66 3.57 -8.26
CA ARG A 55 -5.20 3.37 -9.59
C ARG A 55 -5.35 4.68 -10.36
N GLU A 56 -5.85 5.73 -9.70
CA GLU A 56 -5.93 7.08 -10.30
C GLU A 56 -4.54 7.58 -10.72
N LEU A 57 -3.52 7.40 -9.88
CA LEU A 57 -2.13 7.75 -10.20
C LEU A 57 -1.58 6.95 -11.39
N GLU A 58 -1.85 5.65 -11.45
CA GLU A 58 -1.44 4.80 -12.57
C GLU A 58 -2.05 5.29 -13.88
N VAL A 59 -3.36 5.59 -13.89
CA VAL A 59 -4.05 6.14 -15.07
C VAL A 59 -3.46 7.50 -15.48
N MET A 60 -3.23 8.42 -14.55
CA MET A 60 -2.65 9.73 -14.87
C MET A 60 -1.24 9.61 -15.46
N ILE A 61 -0.43 8.68 -14.98
CA ILE A 61 0.93 8.51 -15.50
C ILE A 61 0.92 7.85 -16.88
N ASP A 62 0.03 6.89 -17.12
CA ASP A 62 -0.14 6.30 -18.44
C ASP A 62 -0.66 7.36 -19.44
N ASP A 63 -1.63 8.19 -19.05
CA ASP A 63 -2.14 9.31 -19.85
C ASP A 63 -1.02 10.33 -20.19
N MET A 64 -0.21 10.71 -19.20
CA MET A 64 0.96 11.55 -19.47
C MET A 64 1.92 10.88 -20.46
N ARG A 65 2.17 9.58 -20.37
CA ARG A 65 3.08 8.91 -21.33
C ARG A 65 2.52 8.86 -22.74
N GLU A 66 1.22 8.64 -22.88
CA GLU A 66 0.55 8.59 -24.19
C GLU A 66 0.46 9.95 -24.85
N ASN A 67 0.32 11.02 -24.06
CA ASN A 67 0.12 12.39 -24.57
C ASN A 67 1.35 13.31 -24.47
N PHE A 68 2.47 12.87 -23.87
CA PHE A 68 3.78 13.53 -23.99
C PHE A 68 4.50 13.09 -25.27
N PHE A 69 3.92 13.40 -26.45
CA PHE A 69 4.59 13.45 -27.76
C PHE A 69 3.83 14.40 -28.69
#